data_AF-A0A4Y1Z993-F1
#
_entry.id   AF-A0A4Y1Z993-F1
#
_cell.length_a   1.000
_cell.length_b   1.000
_cell.length_c   1.000
_cell.angle_alpha   90.00
_cell.angle_beta   90.00
_cell.angle_gamma   90.00
#
_symmetry.space_group_name_H-M   'P 1'
#
loop_
_entity.id
_entity.type
_entity.pdbx_description
1 polymer ?
#
loop_
_entity_poly.entity_id
_entity_poly.type
_entity_poly.pdbx_seq_one_letter_code
_entity_poly.pdbx_strand_id
1 'polypeptide(L)'
;MGLPVRTPLHTFPNGFPDELIQKIESFSGRKVLWNKPASGTEIIKKFGERQLKTGELIVYTSGDSVLQIAAHEHVIPLEELYKICEYARKLTIDEPYHLGRVIARPYVGNSADTFERTANRRDLTLVPPEKTVLNFLNDAGLDTLAVGKINDIFSGKGIKEGWHTVSNEDGMERFIALLDRDFHGLSFTNLVDFDAKYGHRREPVLFGKALEAFDRQLGEALPKLKKDDLLMITADHGNDPGFRGTDHTREFVPLLVYSPSFSSVGAFPVRQTFADLGATVADNFAVEMPKTGESFLSFLN
;
A
#
# COMPACT_ATOMS: atom_id res chain seq x y z
N MET A 1 7.22 7.90 7.08
CA MET A 1 6.72 9.29 7.25
C MET A 1 6.43 9.63 8.72
N GLY A 2 7.39 9.40 9.62
CA GLY A 2 7.32 9.87 11.01
C GLY A 2 6.49 9.06 12.01
N LEU A 3 5.75 8.03 11.56
CA LEU A 3 4.90 7.21 12.44
C LEU A 3 5.35 5.75 12.45
N PRO A 4 5.94 5.24 13.55
CA PRO A 4 6.29 3.83 13.68
C PRO A 4 5.03 2.99 13.94
N VAL A 5 4.89 1.88 13.20
CA VAL A 5 3.87 0.87 13.48
C VAL A 5 4.35 0.01 14.65
N ARG A 6 3.67 0.11 15.80
CA ARG A 6 4.07 -0.58 17.04
C ARG A 6 3.32 -1.89 17.28
N THR A 7 2.15 -2.04 16.66
CA THR A 7 1.31 -3.24 16.77
C THR A 7 1.41 -4.03 15.46
N PRO A 8 1.74 -5.33 15.50
CA PRO A 8 1.82 -6.14 14.31
C PRO A 8 0.42 -6.44 13.77
N LEU A 9 0.26 -6.38 12.45
CA LEU A 9 -0.98 -6.78 11.78
C LEU A 9 -1.21 -8.29 11.92
N HIS A 10 -2.46 -8.71 12.14
CA HIS A 10 -2.80 -10.13 12.28
C HIS A 10 -3.14 -10.77 10.94
N THR A 11 -2.77 -12.05 10.79
CA THR A 11 -3.22 -12.93 9.70
C THR A 11 -4.19 -13.97 10.25
N PHE A 12 -5.07 -14.50 9.40
CA PHE A 12 -6.17 -15.39 9.80
C PHE A 12 -6.15 -16.72 9.03
N PRO A 13 -5.11 -17.56 9.19
CA PRO A 13 -4.96 -18.79 8.40
C PRO A 13 -6.09 -19.80 8.60
N ASN A 14 -6.82 -19.71 9.72
CA ASN A 14 -7.96 -20.57 10.04
C ASN A 14 -9.32 -19.88 9.85
N GLY A 15 -9.35 -18.67 9.30
CA GLY A 15 -10.53 -17.83 9.24
C GLY A 15 -10.62 -16.79 10.35
N PHE A 16 -11.57 -15.87 10.21
CA PHE A 16 -11.85 -14.87 11.22
C PHE A 16 -12.62 -15.47 12.41
N PRO A 17 -12.47 -14.94 13.63
CA PRO A 17 -13.24 -15.38 14.78
C PRO A 17 -14.75 -15.23 14.55
N ASP A 18 -15.53 -16.18 15.08
CA ASP A 18 -17.00 -16.19 14.93
C ASP A 18 -17.65 -14.88 15.39
N GLU A 19 -17.11 -14.25 16.43
CA GLU A 19 -17.59 -12.96 16.92
C GLU A 19 -17.50 -11.85 15.85
N LEU A 20 -16.40 -11.79 15.09
CA LEU A 20 -16.25 -10.82 14.00
C LEU A 20 -17.28 -11.09 12.90
N ILE A 21 -17.45 -12.35 12.53
CA ILE A 21 -18.44 -12.76 11.53
C ILE A 21 -19.86 -12.41 11.98
N GLN A 22 -20.23 -12.72 13.22
CA GLN A 22 -21.54 -12.41 13.77
C GLN A 22 -21.83 -10.90 13.78
N LYS A 23 -20.83 -10.05 14.08
CA LYS A 23 -20.98 -8.59 13.99
C LYS A 23 -21.25 -8.14 12.55
N ILE A 24 -20.52 -8.68 11.58
CA ILE A 24 -20.74 -8.39 10.14
C ILE A 24 -22.13 -8.87 9.69
N GLU A 25 -22.53 -10.07 10.07
CA GLU A 25 -23.86 -10.60 9.75
C GLU A 25 -24.98 -9.74 10.35
N SER A 26 -24.83 -9.35 11.61
CA SER A 26 -25.81 -8.54 12.34
C SER A 26 -25.97 -7.14 11.74
N PHE A 27 -24.86 -6.51 11.34
CA PHE A 27 -24.88 -5.19 10.69
C PHE A 27 -25.45 -5.25 9.27
N SER A 28 -25.04 -6.24 8.49
CA SER A 28 -25.45 -6.37 7.09
C SER A 28 -26.84 -6.97 6.90
N GLY A 29 -27.37 -7.68 7.89
CA GLY A 29 -28.57 -8.49 7.74
C GLY A 29 -28.38 -9.72 6.83
N ARG A 30 -27.15 -10.09 6.50
CA ARG A 30 -26.80 -11.16 5.55
C ARG A 30 -25.91 -12.19 6.23
N LYS A 31 -26.16 -13.48 5.97
CA LYS A 31 -25.27 -14.56 6.43
C LYS A 31 -23.94 -14.57 5.67
N VAL A 32 -22.90 -15.09 6.29
CA VAL A 32 -21.56 -15.19 5.72
C VAL A 32 -21.27 -16.60 5.23
N LEU A 33 -20.71 -16.69 4.03
CA LEU A 33 -20.14 -17.89 3.43
C LEU A 33 -18.62 -17.92 3.60
N TRP A 34 -18.09 -19.13 3.76
CA TRP A 34 -16.67 -19.50 3.76
C TRP A 34 -15.85 -19.17 5.02
N ASN A 35 -15.52 -17.89 5.25
CA ASN A 35 -14.68 -17.45 6.37
C ASN A 35 -13.32 -18.18 6.50
N LYS A 36 -12.57 -18.39 5.41
CA LYS A 36 -11.23 -19.00 5.41
C LYS A 36 -10.32 -18.40 4.33
N PRO A 37 -9.01 -18.69 4.30
CA PRO A 37 -8.16 -18.34 3.17
C PRO A 37 -8.69 -18.94 1.85
N ALA A 38 -8.70 -18.17 0.77
CA ALA A 38 -9.03 -18.66 -0.57
C ALA A 38 -8.56 -17.72 -1.68
N SER A 39 -8.42 -18.26 -2.89
CA SER A 39 -8.36 -17.45 -4.11
C SER A 39 -9.72 -16.80 -4.39
N GLY A 40 -9.71 -15.51 -4.72
CA GLY A 40 -10.93 -14.77 -5.05
C GLY A 40 -11.70 -15.37 -6.23
N THR A 41 -10.98 -15.83 -7.26
CA THR A 41 -11.58 -16.47 -8.43
C THR A 41 -12.23 -17.81 -8.06
N GLU A 42 -11.53 -18.63 -7.26
CA GLU A 42 -12.04 -19.94 -6.84
C GLU A 42 -13.25 -19.83 -5.93
N ILE A 43 -13.22 -18.88 -4.98
CA ILE A 43 -14.30 -18.76 -4.00
C ILE A 43 -15.59 -18.19 -4.61
N ILE A 44 -15.45 -17.26 -5.56
CA ILE A 44 -16.57 -16.75 -6.36
C ILE A 44 -17.12 -17.87 -7.24
N LYS A 45 -16.27 -18.66 -7.93
CA LYS A 45 -16.72 -19.81 -8.73
C LYS A 45 -17.50 -20.82 -7.87
N LYS A 46 -17.04 -21.07 -6.64
CA LYS A 46 -17.65 -22.04 -5.72
C LYS A 46 -18.98 -21.58 -5.11
N PHE A 47 -19.08 -20.32 -4.70
CA PHE A 47 -20.23 -19.82 -3.93
C PHE A 47 -21.10 -18.81 -4.68
N GLY A 48 -20.70 -18.35 -5.86
CA GLY A 48 -21.36 -17.24 -6.53
C GLY A 48 -22.79 -17.54 -6.93
N GLU A 49 -23.08 -18.76 -7.41
CA GLU A 49 -24.46 -19.18 -7.75
C GLU A 49 -25.35 -19.30 -6.51
N ARG A 50 -24.77 -19.63 -5.35
CA ARG A 50 -25.50 -19.62 -4.07
C ARG A 50 -25.78 -18.18 -3.64
N GLN A 51 -24.76 -17.32 -3.64
CA GLN A 51 -24.93 -15.90 -3.30
C GLN A 51 -25.97 -15.23 -4.19
N LEU A 52 -26.03 -15.56 -5.49
CA LEU A 52 -27.08 -15.07 -6.40
C LEU A 52 -28.51 -15.38 -5.92
N LYS A 53 -28.70 -16.54 -5.28
CA LYS A 53 -30.02 -16.99 -4.79
C LYS A 53 -30.32 -16.50 -3.37
N THR A 54 -29.31 -16.40 -2.52
CA THR A 54 -29.49 -16.18 -1.08
C THR A 54 -29.14 -14.77 -0.61
N GLY A 55 -28.31 -14.04 -1.36
CA GLY A 55 -27.80 -12.74 -0.95
C GLY A 55 -26.80 -12.80 0.22
N GLU A 56 -26.25 -13.97 0.54
CA GLU A 56 -25.22 -14.16 1.58
C GLU A 56 -23.88 -13.53 1.16
N LEU A 57 -23.10 -13.00 2.08
CA LEU A 57 -21.78 -12.41 1.81
C LEU A 57 -20.72 -13.51 1.68
N ILE A 58 -19.84 -13.44 0.67
CA ILE A 58 -18.67 -14.31 0.60
C ILE A 58 -17.52 -13.59 1.30
N VAL A 59 -17.12 -14.06 2.49
CA VAL A 59 -16.01 -13.48 3.26
C VAL A 59 -14.82 -14.42 3.26
N TYR A 60 -13.64 -13.89 2.92
CA TYR A 60 -12.41 -14.68 2.83
C TYR A 60 -11.16 -13.84 3.12
N THR A 61 -10.03 -14.50 3.31
CA THR A 61 -8.71 -13.87 3.54
C THR A 61 -7.64 -14.47 2.61
N SER A 62 -6.39 -14.02 2.72
CA SER A 62 -5.23 -14.52 1.97
C SER A 62 -4.07 -14.82 2.93
N GLY A 63 -2.84 -14.93 2.40
CA GLY A 63 -1.63 -14.94 3.24
C GLY A 63 -1.33 -13.59 3.90
N ASP A 64 -1.93 -12.51 3.41
CA ASP A 64 -1.75 -11.16 3.94
C ASP A 64 -2.77 -10.84 5.05
N SER A 65 -2.51 -9.78 5.80
CA SER A 65 -3.47 -9.21 6.76
C SER A 65 -4.62 -8.48 6.07
N VAL A 66 -5.57 -9.25 5.49
CA VAL A 66 -6.72 -8.69 4.76
C VAL A 66 -8.03 -9.42 5.06
N LEU A 67 -9.14 -8.68 5.05
CA LEU A 67 -10.51 -9.22 4.99
C LEU A 67 -11.13 -8.81 3.66
N GLN A 68 -11.59 -9.78 2.88
CA GLN A 68 -12.17 -9.56 1.56
C GLN A 68 -13.65 -9.95 1.58
N ILE A 69 -14.51 -9.08 1.05
CA ILE A 69 -15.96 -9.33 0.93
C ILE A 69 -16.32 -9.31 -0.55
N ALA A 70 -16.63 -10.49 -1.09
CA ALA A 70 -17.10 -10.64 -2.46
C ALA A 70 -18.62 -10.63 -2.53
N ALA A 71 -19.15 -9.86 -3.48
CA ALA A 71 -20.58 -9.68 -3.65
C ALA A 71 -20.96 -9.45 -5.12
N HIS A 72 -21.98 -10.15 -5.60
CA HIS A 72 -22.50 -9.93 -6.95
C HIS A 72 -23.26 -8.59 -7.03
N GLU A 73 -22.89 -7.72 -7.99
CA GLU A 73 -23.38 -6.33 -8.04
C GLU A 73 -24.91 -6.21 -8.19
N HIS A 74 -25.56 -7.17 -8.87
CA HIS A 74 -27.02 -7.19 -9.01
C HIS A 74 -27.78 -7.60 -7.73
N VAL A 75 -27.10 -8.24 -6.77
CA VAL A 75 -27.73 -8.79 -5.55
C VAL A 75 -27.44 -7.91 -4.35
N ILE A 76 -26.22 -7.38 -4.30
CA ILE A 76 -25.74 -6.49 -3.25
C ILE A 76 -25.17 -5.26 -3.98
N PRO A 77 -25.95 -4.17 -4.07
CA PRO A 77 -25.50 -2.95 -4.74
C PRO A 77 -24.18 -2.46 -4.18
N LEU A 78 -23.35 -1.84 -5.02
CA LEU A 78 -22.01 -1.38 -4.65
C LEU A 78 -22.00 -0.51 -3.39
N GLU A 79 -22.97 0.40 -3.27
CA GLU A 79 -23.08 1.27 -2.09
C GLU A 79 -23.30 0.46 -0.80
N GLU A 80 -24.10 -0.60 -0.85
CA GLU A 80 -24.33 -1.51 0.28
C GLU A 80 -23.04 -2.28 0.60
N LEU A 81 -22.39 -2.86 -0.42
CA LEU A 81 -21.12 -3.56 -0.25
C LEU A 81 -20.06 -2.66 0.41
N TYR A 82 -19.94 -1.41 -0.05
CA TYR A 82 -19.00 -0.46 0.52
C TYR A 82 -19.33 -0.11 1.97
N LYS A 83 -20.61 0.11 2.30
CA LYS A 83 -21.05 0.33 3.69
C LYS A 83 -20.70 -0.86 4.61
N ILE A 84 -20.87 -2.09 4.13
CA ILE A 84 -20.50 -3.30 4.87
C ILE A 84 -18.97 -3.36 5.06
N CYS A 85 -18.19 -3.10 4.01
CA CYS A 85 -16.74 -3.05 4.11
C CYS A 85 -16.25 -1.94 5.07
N GLU A 86 -16.86 -0.76 5.05
CA GLU A 86 -16.54 0.35 5.96
C GLU A 86 -16.86 0.01 7.41
N TYR A 87 -17.96 -0.70 7.66
CA TYR A 87 -18.27 -1.24 8.99
C TYR A 87 -17.25 -2.29 9.44
N ALA A 88 -16.96 -3.28 8.60
CA ALA A 88 -15.94 -4.29 8.88
C ALA A 88 -14.56 -3.67 9.12
N ARG A 89 -14.22 -2.59 8.41
CA ARG A 89 -12.99 -1.83 8.62
C ARG A 89 -12.94 -1.25 10.03
N LYS A 90 -14.01 -0.60 10.51
CA LYS A 90 -14.08 -0.04 11.87
C LYS A 90 -13.87 -1.09 12.94
N LEU A 91 -14.42 -2.29 12.77
CA LEU A 91 -14.25 -3.39 13.72
C LEU A 91 -12.80 -3.88 13.81
N THR A 92 -12.04 -3.74 12.74
CA THR A 92 -10.76 -4.42 12.56
C THR A 92 -9.56 -3.48 12.67
N ILE A 93 -9.76 -2.23 13.09
CA ILE A 93 -8.67 -1.25 13.26
C ILE A 93 -7.75 -1.68 14.39
N ASP A 94 -8.28 -2.17 15.50
CA ASP A 94 -7.52 -2.46 16.72
C ASP A 94 -7.56 -3.95 17.09
N GLU A 95 -6.90 -4.29 18.18
CA GLU A 95 -7.02 -5.60 18.82
C GLU A 95 -8.49 -5.93 19.15
N PRO A 96 -8.92 -7.20 19.05
CA PRO A 96 -8.10 -8.39 18.81
C PRO A 96 -7.89 -8.75 17.32
N TYR A 97 -8.29 -7.89 16.37
CA TYR A 97 -8.27 -8.28 14.95
C TYR A 97 -7.18 -7.58 14.11
N HIS A 98 -6.90 -6.31 14.37
CA HIS A 98 -5.84 -5.48 13.77
C HIS A 98 -5.43 -5.86 12.33
N LEU A 99 -6.32 -5.57 11.36
CA LEU A 99 -6.12 -5.91 9.95
C LEU A 99 -5.48 -4.78 9.14
N GLY A 100 -4.62 -5.13 8.18
CA GLY A 100 -4.04 -4.16 7.25
C GLY A 100 -5.08 -3.54 6.31
N ARG A 101 -5.94 -4.37 5.70
CA ARG A 101 -6.98 -3.90 4.74
C ARG A 101 -8.30 -4.65 4.85
N VAL A 102 -9.39 -3.93 4.55
CA VAL A 102 -10.67 -4.53 4.15
C VAL A 102 -10.91 -4.24 2.66
N ILE A 103 -11.24 -5.24 1.86
CA ILE A 103 -11.32 -5.12 0.40
C ILE A 103 -12.72 -5.51 -0.09
N ALA A 104 -13.41 -4.58 -0.73
CA ALA A 104 -14.62 -4.86 -1.50
C ALA A 104 -14.25 -5.54 -2.82
N ARG A 105 -14.86 -6.70 -3.09
CA ARG A 105 -14.61 -7.53 -4.28
C ARG A 105 -15.92 -7.74 -5.07
N PRO A 106 -16.47 -6.68 -5.67
CA PRO A 106 -17.64 -6.84 -6.51
C PRO A 106 -17.33 -7.71 -7.73
N TYR A 107 -18.35 -8.45 -8.18
CA TYR A 107 -18.26 -9.28 -9.37
C TYR A 107 -19.60 -9.33 -10.12
N VAL A 108 -19.55 -9.72 -11.38
CA VAL A 108 -20.69 -9.90 -12.29
C VAL A 108 -20.64 -11.28 -12.94
N GLY A 109 -21.64 -11.64 -13.73
CA GLY A 109 -21.76 -12.93 -14.41
C GLY A 109 -22.93 -13.76 -13.86
N ASN A 110 -23.31 -14.83 -14.56
CA ASN A 110 -24.56 -15.54 -14.24
C ASN A 110 -24.34 -17.00 -13.80
N SER A 111 -23.11 -17.50 -13.88
CA SER A 111 -22.75 -18.88 -13.56
C SER A 111 -21.29 -19.00 -13.14
N ALA A 112 -20.94 -20.15 -12.55
CA ALA A 112 -19.59 -20.50 -12.15
C ALA A 112 -18.50 -20.29 -13.23
N ASP A 113 -18.87 -20.39 -14.51
CA ASP A 113 -17.94 -20.23 -15.64
C ASP A 113 -17.89 -18.79 -16.21
N THR A 114 -18.85 -17.93 -15.84
CA THR A 114 -18.96 -16.56 -16.35
C THR A 114 -18.70 -15.49 -15.30
N PHE A 115 -18.45 -15.86 -14.04
CA PHE A 115 -18.19 -14.89 -12.99
C PHE A 115 -16.86 -14.14 -13.19
N GLU A 116 -16.92 -12.81 -13.13
CA GLU A 116 -15.78 -11.93 -13.30
C GLU A 116 -15.80 -10.80 -12.27
N ARG A 117 -14.65 -10.59 -11.59
CA ARG A 117 -14.48 -9.46 -10.66
C ARG A 117 -14.41 -8.15 -11.43
N THR A 118 -15.11 -7.13 -10.97
CA THR A 118 -15.17 -5.84 -11.67
C THR A 118 -14.05 -4.90 -11.22
N ALA A 119 -13.90 -3.80 -11.97
CA ALA A 119 -13.01 -2.69 -11.60
C ALA A 119 -13.53 -1.87 -10.40
N ASN A 120 -14.76 -2.11 -9.93
CA ASN A 120 -15.38 -1.42 -8.79
C ASN A 120 -14.81 -1.86 -7.42
N ARG A 121 -13.66 -2.53 -7.43
CA ARG A 121 -12.89 -2.88 -6.24
C ARG A 121 -12.59 -1.63 -5.42
N ARG A 122 -12.76 -1.72 -4.10
CA ARG A 122 -12.35 -0.66 -3.16
C ARG A 122 -11.56 -1.25 -2.00
N ASP A 123 -10.38 -0.69 -1.74
CA ASP A 123 -9.51 -1.07 -0.64
C ASP A 123 -9.63 -0.04 0.49
N LEU A 124 -9.92 -0.52 1.70
CA LEU A 124 -9.98 0.28 2.92
C LEU A 124 -8.76 -0.06 3.77
N THR A 125 -7.71 0.74 3.62
CA THR A 125 -6.46 0.65 4.38
C THR A 125 -6.61 1.23 5.78
N LEU A 126 -5.66 0.93 6.66
CA LEU A 126 -5.53 1.63 7.93
C LEU A 126 -5.21 3.11 7.67
N VAL A 127 -6.04 3.98 8.22
CA VAL A 127 -5.74 5.40 8.27
C VAL A 127 -4.60 5.59 9.27
N PRO A 128 -3.53 6.33 8.95
CA PRO A 128 -2.50 6.67 9.93
C PRO A 128 -3.16 7.24 11.20
N PRO A 129 -2.87 6.70 12.40
CA PRO A 129 -3.58 7.06 13.63
C PRO A 129 -3.28 8.49 14.10
N GLU A 130 -2.21 9.09 13.57
CA GLU A 130 -1.77 10.45 13.85
C GLU A 130 -1.39 11.14 12.54
N LYS A 131 -1.15 12.45 12.58
CA LYS A 131 -0.60 13.17 11.43
C LYS A 131 0.79 12.63 11.10
N THR A 132 1.01 12.36 9.82
CA THR A 132 2.32 12.02 9.27
C THR A 132 3.03 13.29 8.78
N VAL A 133 4.30 13.18 8.40
CA VAL A 133 5.02 14.27 7.73
C VAL A 133 4.31 14.76 6.46
N LEU A 134 3.60 13.88 5.74
CA LEU A 134 2.78 14.28 4.58
C LEU A 134 1.68 15.27 4.97
N ASN A 135 1.09 15.09 6.14
CA ASN A 135 0.10 16.03 6.67
C ASN A 135 0.73 17.37 6.98
N PHE A 136 1.89 17.38 7.64
CA PHE A 136 2.58 18.62 8.00
C PHE A 136 3.03 19.42 6.78
N LEU A 137 3.50 18.76 5.72
CA LEU A 137 3.80 19.41 4.43
C LEU A 137 2.55 20.05 3.82
N ASN A 138 1.46 19.28 3.69
CA ASN A 138 0.24 19.76 3.08
C ASN A 138 -0.42 20.90 3.89
N ASP A 139 -0.43 20.80 5.22
CA ASP A 139 -0.92 21.85 6.12
C ASP A 139 -0.10 23.16 5.99
N ALA A 140 1.18 23.06 5.62
CA ALA A 140 2.06 24.19 5.32
C ALA A 140 1.92 24.72 3.88
N GLY A 141 1.00 24.16 3.07
CA GLY A 141 0.77 24.57 1.68
C GLY A 141 1.77 24.00 0.67
N LEU A 142 2.61 23.06 1.08
CA LEU A 142 3.59 22.40 0.20
C LEU A 142 2.92 21.29 -0.62
N ASP A 143 3.48 21.04 -1.80
CA ASP A 143 3.00 19.98 -2.69
C ASP A 143 3.34 18.59 -2.12
N THR A 144 2.35 17.71 -2.07
CA THR A 144 2.56 16.29 -1.72
C THR A 144 1.96 15.42 -2.83
N LEU A 145 2.83 15.02 -3.76
CA LEU A 145 2.50 14.35 -5.00
C LEU A 145 2.75 12.84 -4.84
N ALA A 146 1.71 12.02 -4.95
CA ALA A 146 1.78 10.58 -4.75
C ALA A 146 1.74 9.80 -6.07
N VAL A 147 2.69 8.91 -6.30
CA VAL A 147 2.71 8.01 -7.47
C VAL A 147 2.60 6.55 -7.02
N GLY A 148 1.73 5.80 -7.69
CA GLY A 148 1.49 4.38 -7.45
C GLY A 148 0.59 4.14 -6.25
N LYS A 149 1.08 3.36 -5.28
CA LYS A 149 0.30 2.92 -4.11
C LYS A 149 0.34 3.87 -2.92
N ILE A 150 1.11 4.97 -2.99
CA ILE A 150 1.28 5.90 -1.86
C ILE A 150 -0.07 6.45 -1.37
N ASN A 151 -0.96 6.88 -2.27
CA ASN A 151 -2.27 7.39 -1.85
C ASN A 151 -3.09 6.35 -1.09
N ASP A 152 -3.08 5.09 -1.54
CA ASP A 152 -3.78 3.97 -0.87
C ASP A 152 -3.15 3.70 0.51
N ILE A 153 -1.82 3.62 0.58
CA ILE A 153 -1.06 3.30 1.80
C ILE A 153 -1.34 4.32 2.91
N PHE A 154 -1.47 5.60 2.56
CA PHE A 154 -1.74 6.67 3.52
C PHE A 154 -3.23 7.05 3.60
N SER A 155 -4.13 6.30 2.95
CA SER A 155 -5.57 6.61 2.86
C SER A 155 -5.86 8.07 2.45
N GLY A 156 -5.05 8.61 1.53
CA GLY A 156 -5.10 10.00 1.08
C GLY A 156 -4.73 11.06 2.11
N LYS A 157 -4.28 10.69 3.31
CA LYS A 157 -3.91 11.65 4.35
C LYS A 157 -2.62 12.38 3.99
N GLY A 158 -2.74 13.70 3.84
CA GLY A 158 -1.59 14.55 3.53
C GLY A 158 -1.16 14.46 2.07
N ILE A 159 -1.98 13.89 1.18
CA ILE A 159 -1.72 13.86 -0.27
C ILE A 159 -2.52 14.98 -0.95
N LYS A 160 -1.83 15.82 -1.73
CA LYS A 160 -2.44 16.90 -2.51
C LYS A 160 -2.95 16.38 -3.86
N GLU A 161 -2.10 15.64 -4.57
CA GLU A 161 -2.44 15.01 -5.85
C GLU A 161 -1.86 13.59 -5.87
N GLY A 162 -2.59 12.64 -6.48
CA GLY A 162 -2.17 11.24 -6.53
C GLY A 162 -2.55 10.55 -7.83
N TRP A 163 -1.66 9.72 -8.35
CA TRP A 163 -1.87 8.94 -9.57
C TRP A 163 -1.54 7.46 -9.33
N HIS A 164 -2.50 6.59 -9.64
CA HIS A 164 -2.25 5.15 -9.67
C HIS A 164 -1.41 4.73 -10.87
N THR A 165 -0.68 3.63 -10.71
CA THR A 165 0.16 3.04 -11.75
C THR A 165 -0.22 1.59 -12.00
N VAL A 166 0.07 1.09 -13.20
CA VAL A 166 -0.18 -0.30 -13.62
C VAL A 166 1.08 -1.18 -13.62
N SER A 167 2.26 -0.57 -13.59
CA SER A 167 3.56 -1.24 -13.53
C SER A 167 4.63 -0.33 -12.91
N ASN A 168 5.81 -0.90 -12.63
CA ASN A 168 6.98 -0.10 -12.26
C ASN A 168 7.41 0.86 -13.37
N GLU A 169 7.29 0.45 -14.64
CA GLU A 169 7.64 1.27 -15.80
C GLU A 169 6.77 2.54 -15.88
N ASP A 170 5.44 2.40 -15.78
CA ASP A 170 4.48 3.52 -15.70
C ASP A 170 4.73 4.38 -14.44
N GLY A 171 5.12 3.75 -13.32
CA GLY A 171 5.52 4.48 -12.12
C GLY A 171 6.75 5.37 -12.31
N MET A 172 7.76 4.86 -13.00
CA MET A 172 8.97 5.61 -13.34
C MET A 172 8.68 6.69 -14.39
N GLU A 173 7.86 6.42 -15.41
CA GLU A 173 7.43 7.42 -16.40
C GLU A 173 6.73 8.61 -15.72
N ARG A 174 5.83 8.34 -14.77
CA ARG A 174 5.16 9.39 -13.99
C ARG A 174 6.13 10.16 -13.10
N PHE A 175 7.05 9.46 -12.42
CA PHE A 175 8.08 10.11 -11.61
C PHE A 175 8.94 11.04 -12.48
N ILE A 176 9.41 10.58 -13.64
CA ILE A 176 10.19 11.35 -14.60
C ILE A 176 9.40 12.57 -15.09
N ALA A 177 8.11 12.41 -15.41
CA ALA A 177 7.25 13.52 -15.81
C ALA A 177 7.05 14.56 -14.70
N LEU A 178 7.05 14.15 -13.43
CA LEU A 178 6.98 15.09 -12.30
C LEU A 178 8.25 15.94 -12.16
N LEU A 179 9.41 15.48 -12.63
CA LEU A 179 10.65 16.28 -12.63
C LEU A 179 10.57 17.48 -13.59
N ASP A 180 9.70 17.43 -14.59
CA ASP A 180 9.46 18.54 -15.52
C ASP A 180 8.38 19.52 -15.00
N ARG A 181 7.70 19.19 -13.89
CA ARG A 181 6.65 20.02 -13.29
C ARG A 181 7.25 21.02 -12.31
N ASP A 182 6.71 22.23 -12.30
CA ASP A 182 7.00 23.21 -11.25
C ASP A 182 6.15 22.89 -10.01
N PHE A 183 6.79 22.44 -8.94
CA PHE A 183 6.17 22.17 -7.65
C PHE A 183 7.19 22.41 -6.53
N HIS A 184 6.69 22.71 -5.32
CA HIS A 184 7.54 22.89 -4.14
C HIS A 184 7.03 22.03 -2.99
N GLY A 185 7.74 20.94 -2.72
CA GLY A 185 7.37 19.96 -1.70
C GLY A 185 7.93 18.57 -2.00
N LEU A 186 7.12 17.52 -1.80
CA LEU A 186 7.52 16.12 -1.93
C LEU A 186 6.79 15.42 -3.08
N SER A 187 7.54 14.81 -3.98
CA SER A 187 7.08 13.72 -4.84
C SER A 187 7.43 12.39 -4.18
N PHE A 188 6.44 11.51 -3.99
CA PHE A 188 6.59 10.23 -3.32
C PHE A 188 6.04 9.09 -4.19
N THR A 189 6.95 8.24 -4.67
CA THR A 189 6.65 7.14 -5.60
C THR A 189 6.82 5.78 -4.93
N ASN A 190 5.87 4.87 -5.15
CA ASN A 190 6.01 3.45 -4.82
C ASN A 190 6.02 2.58 -6.09
N LEU A 191 7.05 1.76 -6.24
CA LEU A 191 7.24 0.80 -7.33
C LEU A 191 6.92 -0.63 -6.84
N VAL A 192 5.65 -1.01 -6.94
CA VAL A 192 5.10 -2.19 -6.25
C VAL A 192 5.42 -3.54 -6.91
N ASP A 193 5.85 -3.58 -8.17
CA ASP A 193 5.98 -4.85 -8.90
C ASP A 193 7.06 -5.77 -8.29
N PHE A 194 8.10 -5.18 -7.67
CA PHE A 194 9.13 -5.93 -6.92
C PHE A 194 8.49 -6.87 -5.90
N ASP A 195 7.52 -6.36 -5.14
CA ASP A 195 6.81 -7.11 -4.13
C ASP A 195 5.71 -8.01 -4.74
N ALA A 196 4.77 -7.39 -5.47
CA ALA A 196 3.52 -8.02 -5.88
C ALA A 196 3.67 -9.03 -7.04
N LYS A 197 4.62 -8.81 -7.95
CA LYS A 197 4.82 -9.67 -9.13
C LYS A 197 5.97 -10.65 -8.96
N TYR A 198 7.00 -10.32 -8.16
CA TYR A 198 8.24 -11.11 -8.14
C TYR A 198 8.59 -11.66 -6.76
N GLY A 199 8.55 -10.85 -5.69
CA GLY A 199 8.91 -11.25 -4.33
C GLY A 199 7.98 -12.34 -3.78
N HIS A 200 6.68 -12.06 -3.67
CA HIS A 200 5.68 -13.02 -3.17
C HIS A 200 5.58 -14.30 -4.02
N ARG A 201 5.96 -14.22 -5.30
CA ARG A 201 5.94 -15.35 -6.23
C ARG A 201 7.24 -16.15 -6.26
N ARG A 202 8.27 -15.70 -5.53
CA ARG A 202 9.60 -16.33 -5.48
C ARG A 202 10.21 -16.51 -6.88
N GLU A 203 10.20 -15.41 -7.64
CA GLU A 203 10.66 -15.36 -9.03
C GLU A 203 11.99 -14.57 -9.17
N PRO A 204 13.14 -15.12 -8.72
CA PRO A 204 14.39 -14.34 -8.58
C PRO A 204 14.91 -13.77 -9.91
N VAL A 205 14.76 -14.51 -11.01
CA VAL A 205 15.20 -14.07 -12.34
C VAL A 205 14.39 -12.87 -12.82
N LEU A 206 13.06 -12.89 -12.60
CA LEU A 206 12.20 -11.77 -12.99
C LEU A 206 12.38 -10.57 -12.05
N PHE A 207 12.63 -10.80 -10.77
CA PHE A 207 13.00 -9.76 -9.81
C PHE A 207 14.26 -9.03 -10.26
N GLY A 208 15.32 -9.77 -10.64
CA GLY A 208 16.57 -9.20 -11.16
C GLY A 208 16.36 -8.35 -12.41
N LYS A 209 15.58 -8.84 -13.39
CA LYS A 209 15.25 -8.08 -14.61
C LYS A 209 14.47 -6.79 -14.31
N ALA A 210 13.58 -6.82 -13.32
CA ALA A 210 12.85 -5.62 -12.89
C ALA A 210 13.79 -4.58 -12.24
N LEU A 211 14.80 -5.01 -11.48
CA LEU A 211 15.82 -4.12 -10.92
C LEU A 211 16.66 -3.47 -12.02
N GLU A 212 17.09 -4.23 -13.02
CA GLU A 212 17.81 -3.69 -14.19
C GLU A 212 16.96 -2.70 -15.00
N ALA A 213 15.64 -2.93 -15.11
CA ALA A 213 14.73 -2.00 -15.78
C ALA A 213 14.59 -0.68 -15.02
N PHE A 214 14.43 -0.75 -13.69
CA PHE A 214 14.43 0.42 -12.82
C PHE A 214 15.74 1.21 -12.93
N ASP A 215 16.89 0.53 -12.90
CA ASP A 215 18.21 1.17 -13.01
C ASP A 215 18.38 1.96 -14.32
N ARG A 216 17.91 1.40 -15.45
CA ARG A 216 17.90 2.13 -16.74
C ARG A 216 17.04 3.40 -16.69
N GLN A 217 15.81 3.31 -16.17
CA GLN A 217 14.93 4.48 -16.08
C GLN A 217 15.42 5.50 -15.04
N LEU A 218 16.11 5.07 -13.99
CA LEU A 218 16.79 5.97 -13.07
C LEU A 218 17.86 6.78 -13.81
N GLY A 219 18.60 6.17 -14.73
CA GLY A 219 19.53 6.87 -15.63
C GLY A 219 18.88 7.97 -16.49
N GLU A 220 17.60 7.85 -16.81
CA GLU A 220 16.82 8.88 -17.53
C GLU A 220 16.34 10.00 -16.60
N ALA A 221 16.07 9.67 -15.33
CA ALA A 221 15.59 10.62 -14.32
C ALA A 221 16.71 11.53 -13.79
N LEU A 222 17.92 10.98 -13.54
CA LEU A 222 19.02 11.72 -12.90
C LEU A 222 19.39 13.03 -13.63
N PRO A 223 19.49 13.10 -14.97
CA PRO A 223 19.81 14.35 -15.67
C PRO A 223 18.74 15.45 -15.58
N LYS A 224 17.52 15.11 -15.14
CA LYS A 224 16.41 16.07 -14.99
C LYS A 224 16.40 16.74 -13.61
N LEU A 225 17.13 16.21 -12.63
CA LEU A 225 17.22 16.81 -11.29
C LEU A 225 17.93 18.16 -11.36
N LYS A 226 17.37 19.15 -10.67
CA LYS A 226 17.95 20.46 -10.46
C LYS A 226 18.89 20.45 -9.27
N LYS A 227 19.68 21.52 -9.11
CA LYS A 227 20.68 21.61 -8.01
C LYS A 227 20.03 21.59 -6.63
N ASP A 228 18.82 22.09 -6.52
CA ASP A 228 18.01 22.17 -5.31
C ASP A 228 17.08 20.96 -5.12
N ASP A 229 17.14 19.96 -6.01
CA ASP A 229 16.39 18.71 -5.83
C ASP A 229 17.18 17.71 -4.98
N LEU A 230 16.47 16.95 -4.15
CA LEU A 230 17.00 15.83 -3.36
C LEU A 230 16.26 14.54 -3.71
N LEU A 231 16.96 13.58 -4.29
CA LEU A 231 16.47 12.24 -4.55
C LEU A 231 16.83 11.31 -3.39
N MET A 232 15.84 10.62 -2.82
CA MET A 232 16.03 9.56 -1.84
C MET A 232 15.43 8.25 -2.35
N ILE A 233 16.22 7.17 -2.38
CA ILE A 233 15.77 5.83 -2.79
C ILE A 233 15.88 4.89 -1.59
N THR A 234 14.79 4.21 -1.27
CA THR A 234 14.73 3.24 -0.17
C THR A 234 13.70 2.13 -0.43
N ALA A 235 13.56 1.21 0.52
CA ALA A 235 12.51 0.20 0.55
C ALA A 235 11.78 0.24 1.90
N ASP A 236 10.67 -0.49 2.03
CA ASP A 236 9.84 -0.56 3.22
C ASP A 236 9.96 -1.89 3.99
N HIS A 237 10.44 -2.95 3.34
CA HIS A 237 10.81 -4.23 3.93
C HIS A 237 11.60 -5.08 2.93
N GLY A 238 12.00 -6.29 3.33
CA GLY A 238 12.51 -7.32 2.42
C GLY A 238 11.39 -8.18 1.84
N ASN A 239 11.64 -8.77 0.68
CA ASN A 239 10.82 -9.86 0.13
C ASN A 239 11.70 -10.77 -0.74
N ASP A 240 12.61 -11.50 -0.10
CA ASP A 240 13.63 -12.32 -0.75
C ASP A 240 12.99 -13.39 -1.68
N PRO A 241 13.19 -13.31 -3.01
CA PRO A 241 12.60 -14.25 -3.95
C PRO A 241 13.20 -15.67 -3.88
N GLY A 242 14.31 -15.87 -3.16
CA GLY A 242 14.88 -17.19 -2.85
C GLY A 242 14.41 -17.78 -1.52
N PHE A 243 13.62 -17.04 -0.72
CA PHE A 243 13.19 -17.48 0.59
C PHE A 243 12.03 -18.49 0.53
N ARG A 244 11.89 -19.28 1.59
CA ARG A 244 10.75 -20.22 1.72
C ARG A 244 9.43 -19.49 2.00
N GLY A 245 8.31 -20.16 1.72
CA GLY A 245 6.98 -19.58 1.89
C GLY A 245 6.74 -18.41 0.92
N THR A 246 5.76 -17.56 1.22
CA THR A 246 5.35 -16.47 0.31
C THR A 246 5.27 -15.11 0.99
N ASP A 247 5.66 -14.99 2.26
CA ASP A 247 5.55 -13.75 3.04
C ASP A 247 6.82 -12.88 2.96
N HIS A 248 6.74 -11.65 3.44
CA HIS A 248 7.86 -10.72 3.53
C HIS A 248 8.99 -11.23 4.43
N THR A 249 10.19 -10.69 4.21
CA THR A 249 11.39 -10.97 4.99
C THR A 249 11.82 -9.74 5.80
N ARG A 250 12.22 -9.96 7.06
CA ARG A 250 12.64 -8.88 7.95
C ARG A 250 14.11 -8.52 7.68
N GLU A 251 14.31 -7.52 6.83
CA GLU A 251 15.63 -7.11 6.35
C GLU A 251 15.92 -5.62 6.64
N PHE A 252 17.20 -5.26 6.56
CA PHE A 252 17.57 -3.86 6.37
C PHE A 252 17.10 -3.39 4.99
N VAL A 253 16.80 -2.10 4.86
CA VAL A 253 16.48 -1.48 3.58
C VAL A 253 17.61 -0.54 3.17
N PRO A 254 17.92 -0.43 1.87
CA PRO A 254 18.91 0.54 1.41
C PRO A 254 18.39 1.97 1.63
N LEU A 255 19.31 2.91 1.79
CA LEU A 255 19.01 4.34 1.71
C LEU A 255 20.10 4.99 0.86
N LEU A 256 19.74 5.40 -0.34
CA LEU A 256 20.58 6.20 -1.22
C LEU A 256 20.04 7.61 -1.26
N VAL A 257 20.92 8.60 -1.15
CA VAL A 257 20.55 10.01 -1.16
C VAL A 257 21.45 10.71 -2.17
N TYR A 258 20.85 11.46 -3.09
CA TYR A 258 21.55 12.11 -4.18
C TYR A 258 20.97 13.50 -4.46
N SER A 259 21.86 14.46 -4.70
CA SER A 259 21.52 15.76 -5.29
C SER A 259 22.63 16.19 -6.24
N PRO A 260 22.34 16.86 -7.37
CA PRO A 260 23.34 17.49 -8.22
C PRO A 260 24.19 18.57 -7.52
N SER A 261 23.75 19.06 -6.35
CA SER A 261 24.51 20.01 -5.53
C SER A 261 25.57 19.38 -4.64
N PHE A 262 25.54 18.06 -4.42
CA PHE A 262 26.50 17.40 -3.56
C PHE A 262 27.91 17.51 -4.11
N SER A 263 28.83 17.96 -3.26
CA SER A 263 30.24 18.15 -3.60
C SER A 263 31.11 16.95 -3.23
N SER A 264 30.59 16.03 -2.41
CA SER A 264 31.29 14.85 -1.93
C SER A 264 30.38 13.63 -1.88
N VAL A 265 30.99 12.45 -1.88
CA VAL A 265 30.31 11.15 -1.74
C VAL A 265 30.78 10.52 -0.44
N GLY A 266 29.85 9.96 0.32
CA GLY A 266 30.18 9.32 1.59
C GLY A 266 29.04 8.45 2.11
N ALA A 267 29.34 7.71 3.18
CA ALA A 267 28.35 6.99 3.95
C ALA A 267 28.04 7.75 5.24
N PHE A 268 26.78 7.74 5.66
CA PHE A 268 26.35 8.22 6.98
C PHE A 268 25.94 7.02 7.86
N PRO A 269 25.85 7.21 9.20
CA PRO A 269 25.53 6.12 10.11
C PRO A 269 24.23 5.40 9.73
N VAL A 270 24.18 4.10 10.03
CA VAL A 270 22.97 3.28 9.83
C VAL A 270 21.80 3.90 10.60
N ARG A 271 20.70 4.13 9.88
CA ARG A 271 19.48 4.70 10.46
C ARG A 271 18.82 3.71 11.40
N GLN A 272 18.42 4.18 12.58
CA GLN A 272 17.82 3.30 13.61
C GLN A 272 16.33 3.06 13.37
N THR A 273 15.70 3.91 12.55
CA THR A 273 14.29 3.80 12.19
C THR A 273 14.03 4.40 10.81
N PHE A 274 13.05 3.86 10.08
CA PHE A 274 12.58 4.44 8.82
C PHE A 274 11.97 5.82 8.99
N ALA A 275 11.60 6.18 10.23
CA ALA A 275 11.07 7.49 10.54
C ALA A 275 12.08 8.63 10.28
N ASP A 276 13.39 8.33 10.26
CA ASP A 276 14.47 9.27 9.95
C ASP A 276 14.33 9.92 8.57
N LEU A 277 13.79 9.18 7.59
CA LEU A 277 13.50 9.73 6.26
C LEU A 277 12.40 10.78 6.34
N GLY A 278 11.37 10.55 7.14
CA GLY A 278 10.33 11.55 7.41
C GLY A 278 10.87 12.76 8.17
N ALA A 279 11.71 12.53 9.18
CA ALA A 279 12.34 13.60 9.96
C ALA A 279 13.20 14.51 9.06
N THR A 280 13.96 13.93 8.13
CA THR A 280 14.77 14.68 7.15
C THR A 280 13.92 15.50 6.20
N VAL A 281 12.81 14.95 5.70
CA VAL A 281 11.85 15.70 4.88
C VAL A 281 11.24 16.87 5.67
N ALA A 282 10.84 16.64 6.91
CA ALA A 282 10.26 17.67 7.76
C ALA A 282 11.25 18.82 8.05
N ASP A 283 12.50 18.46 8.37
CA ASP A 283 13.61 19.39 8.62
C ASP A 283 13.90 20.25 7.38
N ASN A 284 14.01 19.63 6.19
CA ASN A 284 14.27 20.33 4.93
C ASN A 284 13.24 21.42 4.61
N PHE A 285 11.96 21.14 4.86
CA PHE A 285 10.86 22.08 4.59
C PHE A 285 10.47 22.93 5.82
N ALA A 286 11.20 22.81 6.93
CA ALA A 286 10.93 23.51 8.18
C ALA A 286 9.47 23.38 8.66
N VAL A 287 8.87 22.19 8.51
CA VAL A 287 7.54 21.86 9.04
C VAL A 287 7.65 21.16 10.38
N GLU A 288 6.52 20.86 11.02
CA GLU A 288 6.49 20.16 12.30
C GLU A 288 7.26 18.82 12.23
N MET A 289 8.20 18.64 13.17
CA MET A 289 9.01 17.42 13.26
C MET A 289 8.15 16.26 13.76
N PRO A 290 8.32 15.04 13.19
CA PRO A 290 7.62 13.87 13.71
C PRO A 290 8.12 13.51 15.11
N LYS A 291 7.25 12.87 15.91
CA LYS A 291 7.60 12.38 17.27
C LYS A 291 8.67 11.29 17.28
N THR A 292 8.96 10.67 16.14
CA THR A 292 9.95 9.61 16.00
C THR A 292 10.77 9.85 14.75
N GLY A 293 12.07 9.58 14.88
CA GLY A 293 13.06 9.73 13.81
C GLY A 293 13.95 10.95 14.05
N GLU A 294 15.18 10.83 13.57
CA GLU A 294 16.19 11.89 13.61
C GLU A 294 16.55 12.28 12.19
N SER A 295 16.57 13.59 11.90
CA SER A 295 16.98 14.10 10.60
C SER A 295 18.45 13.74 10.32
N PHE A 296 18.75 13.42 9.07
CA PHE A 296 20.12 13.29 8.58
C PHE A 296 20.51 14.40 7.61
N LEU A 297 19.71 15.45 7.49
CA LEU A 297 19.95 16.57 6.56
C LEU A 297 21.33 17.20 6.77
N SER A 298 21.78 17.32 8.02
CA SER A 298 23.10 17.87 8.35
C SER A 298 24.29 17.05 7.82
N PHE A 299 24.08 15.79 7.44
CA PHE A 299 25.10 14.95 6.81
C PHE A 299 25.16 15.13 5.29
N LEU A 300 24.25 15.89 4.69
CA LEU A 300 24.09 16.05 3.24
C LEU A 300 24.73 17.34 2.67
N ASN A 301 25.67 17.95 3.41
CA ASN A 301 26.37 19.17 3.01
C ASN A 301 27.42 18.92 1.91
#